data_AF-A0A843U4M7-F1
#
_entry.id   AF-A0A843U4M7-F1
#
_cell.length_a   1.000
_cell.length_b   1.000
_cell.length_c   1.000
_cell.angle_alpha   90.00
_cell.angle_beta   90.00
_cell.angle_gamma   90.00
#
_symmetry.space_group_name_H-M   'P 1'
#
loop_
_entity.id
_entity.type
_entity.pdbx_description
1 polymer ?
#
loop_
_entity_poly.entity_id
_entity_poly.type
_entity_poly.pdbx_seq_one_letter_code
_entity_poly.pdbx_strand_id
1 'polypeptide(L)'
;MQMGATCNCDGDGDGKLKGKNKDGEVAASLASAHPREKLSLSSPSCGKKKLLILDINGLLAHTFFHDQGVKIPASRLPDVVMGLKYVFKRPFCDDFLRFCFDNFEIAIWSSATRRNVVGAVECVMGAFADRLLFIWDQGQCTDTGFKTLEKKDKPLFVKQLSKVWDEDAIHNSLPQWHRGRFSPTNTLLVDDSPYKALLNP
;
A
#
# COMPACT_ATOMS: atom_id res chain seq x y z
N MET A 1 66.70 33.22 10.20
CA MET A 1 65.62 33.89 9.44
C MET A 1 64.56 34.31 10.43
N GLN A 2 64.31 35.61 10.45
CA GLN A 2 63.50 36.40 11.36
C GLN A 2 62.09 36.54 10.75
N MET A 3 61.01 36.44 11.52
CA MET A 3 59.99 37.48 11.83
C MET A 3 58.64 36.73 11.87
N GLY A 4 57.71 36.91 12.83
CA GLY A 4 57.00 38.15 13.17
C GLY A 4 55.97 38.44 12.07
N ALA A 5 54.69 38.75 12.25
CA ALA A 5 53.86 39.08 13.40
C ALA A 5 52.38 39.10 12.92
N THR A 6 51.48 39.25 13.87
CA THR A 6 50.04 39.59 13.80
C THR A 6 49.64 40.71 12.83
N CYS A 7 48.39 40.70 12.33
CA CYS A 7 47.51 41.88 12.33
C CYS A 7 46.04 41.54 12.03
N ASN A 8 45.17 42.44 12.47
CA ASN A 8 43.73 42.40 12.63
C ASN A 8 43.09 43.46 11.68
N CYS A 9 41.76 43.41 11.54
CA CYS A 9 40.82 44.53 11.25
C CYS A 9 40.57 45.04 9.80
N ASP A 10 39.28 44.95 9.44
CA ASP A 10 38.35 45.97 8.88
C ASP A 10 38.53 46.58 7.46
N GLY A 11 37.40 46.69 6.75
CA GLY A 11 37.26 47.47 5.51
C GLY A 11 35.88 47.35 4.81
N ASP A 12 35.10 48.43 4.91
CA ASP A 12 33.76 48.74 4.37
C ASP A 12 33.53 48.62 2.85
N GLY A 13 32.25 48.53 2.44
CA GLY A 13 31.82 48.73 1.04
C GLY A 13 30.31 48.68 0.81
N ASP A 14 29.66 49.85 0.84
CA ASP A 14 28.25 50.16 0.60
C ASP A 14 27.65 49.70 -0.76
N GLY A 15 26.36 49.35 -0.77
CA GLY A 15 25.58 49.05 -1.97
C GLY A 15 24.07 49.03 -1.75
N LYS A 16 23.47 50.21 -1.61
CA LYS A 16 22.03 50.45 -1.40
C LYS A 16 21.22 50.33 -2.69
N LEU A 17 20.23 49.44 -2.73
CA LEU A 17 19.08 49.55 -3.65
C LEU A 17 17.77 49.45 -2.88
N LYS A 18 16.95 50.47 -3.08
CA LYS A 18 15.72 50.81 -2.37
C LYS A 18 14.53 50.31 -3.21
N GLY A 19 13.68 49.46 -2.64
CA GLY A 19 12.52 48.87 -3.35
C GLY A 19 11.34 48.56 -2.42
N LYS A 20 10.65 49.62 -2.00
CA LYS A 20 9.27 49.76 -1.48
C LYS A 20 8.49 48.51 -0.99
N ASN A 21 8.11 48.59 0.29
CA ASN A 21 7.05 47.85 0.97
C ASN A 21 5.70 47.86 0.23
N LYS A 22 5.00 46.72 0.30
CA LYS A 22 3.52 46.66 0.39
C LYS A 22 3.15 45.49 1.30
N ASP A 23 2.78 45.80 2.54
CA ASP A 23 1.91 44.94 3.34
C ASP A 23 0.47 45.19 2.90
N GLY A 24 -0.35 44.13 2.84
CA GLY A 24 -1.76 44.24 2.44
C GLY A 24 -2.39 42.89 2.11
N GLU A 25 -2.58 42.09 3.15
CA GLU A 25 -3.59 41.04 3.31
C GLU A 25 -4.84 41.18 2.42
N VAL A 26 -5.17 40.15 1.63
CA VAL A 26 -6.54 39.59 1.54
C VAL A 26 -6.43 38.09 1.28
N ALA A 27 -6.94 37.33 2.24
CA ALA A 27 -7.07 35.89 2.20
C ALA A 27 -8.15 35.41 1.20
N ALA A 28 -8.03 34.12 0.90
CA ALA A 28 -9.12 33.18 0.63
C ALA A 28 -9.57 32.94 -0.82
N SER A 29 -9.59 31.63 -1.10
CA SER A 29 -10.58 30.90 -1.91
C SER A 29 -10.27 30.71 -3.39
N LEU A 30 -9.79 29.51 -3.73
CA LEU A 30 -10.65 28.52 -4.38
C LEU A 30 -10.12 27.09 -4.19
N ALA A 31 -10.04 26.65 -2.92
CA ALA A 31 -10.13 25.23 -2.66
C ALA A 31 -11.61 24.86 -2.85
N SER A 32 -11.95 24.26 -3.99
CA SER A 32 -13.28 23.68 -4.21
C SER A 32 -13.44 22.50 -3.26
N ALA A 33 -13.88 22.81 -2.03
CA ALA A 33 -14.30 21.88 -1.01
C ALA A 33 -15.50 21.10 -1.56
N HIS A 34 -15.22 19.96 -2.18
CA HIS A 34 -16.24 18.93 -2.31
C HIS A 34 -16.56 18.48 -0.88
N PRO A 35 -17.84 18.48 -0.46
CA PRO A 35 -18.21 17.93 0.83
C PRO A 35 -17.72 16.48 0.85
N ARG A 36 -16.71 16.19 1.67
CA ARG A 36 -16.46 14.82 2.11
C ARG A 36 -17.67 14.50 2.96
N GLU A 37 -18.73 13.97 2.35
CA GLU A 37 -19.73 13.22 3.08
C GLU A 37 -18.95 12.19 3.88
N LYS A 38 -18.81 12.46 5.17
CA LYS A 38 -18.33 11.51 6.14
C LYS A 38 -19.39 10.43 6.09
N LEU A 39 -19.15 9.37 5.31
CA LEU A 39 -19.83 8.09 5.46
C LEU A 39 -19.54 7.65 6.89
N SER A 40 -20.35 8.15 7.83
CA SER A 40 -20.37 7.66 9.18
C SER A 40 -21.01 6.29 9.09
N LEU A 41 -20.21 5.28 8.74
CA LEU A 41 -20.44 3.98 9.33
C LEU A 41 -20.49 4.26 10.82
N SER A 42 -21.64 3.98 11.41
CA SER A 42 -21.89 4.15 12.84
C SER A 42 -20.66 3.69 13.62
N SER A 43 -20.25 4.49 14.61
CA SER A 43 -19.26 4.10 15.63
C SER A 43 -19.46 2.62 15.96
N PRO A 44 -18.38 1.81 16.10
CA PRO A 44 -18.50 0.37 16.17
C PRO A 44 -19.46 0.02 17.29
N SER A 45 -20.71 -0.25 16.92
CA SER A 45 -21.62 -0.98 17.77
C SER A 45 -20.93 -2.31 18.04
N CYS A 46 -21.17 -2.87 19.20
CA CYS A 46 -20.64 -4.14 19.69
C CYS A 46 -20.95 -5.30 18.70
N GLY A 47 -20.25 -5.32 17.57
CA GLY A 47 -20.47 -6.16 16.42
C GLY A 47 -19.11 -6.47 15.79
N LYS A 48 -18.90 -7.73 15.44
CA LYS A 48 -17.62 -8.21 14.90
C LYS A 48 -17.38 -7.55 13.53
N LYS A 49 -16.22 -6.91 13.35
CA LYS A 49 -15.77 -6.34 12.06
C LYS A 49 -15.81 -7.41 10.97
N LYS A 50 -16.19 -7.02 9.74
CA LYS A 50 -16.13 -7.88 8.54
C LYS A 50 -14.67 -8.07 8.11
N LEU A 51 -14.38 -9.15 7.38
CA LEU A 51 -13.06 -9.42 6.81
C LEU A 51 -12.95 -8.80 5.41
N LEU A 52 -11.91 -8.00 5.21
CA LEU A 52 -11.51 -7.48 3.91
C LEU A 52 -10.14 -8.05 3.54
N ILE A 53 -10.11 -8.84 2.48
CA ILE A 53 -8.90 -9.46 1.94
C ILE A 53 -8.46 -8.66 0.72
N LEU A 54 -7.23 -8.15 0.73
CA LEU A 54 -6.71 -7.28 -0.31
C LEU A 54 -5.58 -7.98 -1.07
N ASP A 55 -5.58 -7.88 -2.40
CA ASP A 55 -4.35 -8.05 -3.18
C ASP A 55 -3.43 -6.83 -3.01
N ILE A 56 -2.15 -7.00 -3.31
CA ILE A 56 -1.17 -5.91 -3.28
C ILE A 56 -0.96 -5.34 -4.67
N ASN A 57 -0.50 -6.19 -5.60
CA ASN A 57 -0.10 -5.74 -6.93
C ASN A 57 -1.33 -5.42 -7.78
N GLY A 58 -1.37 -4.23 -8.37
CA GLY A 58 -2.52 -3.74 -9.14
C GLY A 58 -3.63 -3.12 -8.28
N LEU A 59 -3.65 -3.38 -6.96
CA LEU A 59 -4.62 -2.80 -6.05
C LEU A 59 -4.04 -1.70 -5.15
N LEU A 60 -3.05 -2.04 -4.30
CA LEU A 60 -2.43 -1.12 -3.35
C LEU A 60 -1.16 -0.47 -3.92
N ALA A 61 -0.45 -1.20 -4.77
CA ALA A 61 0.75 -0.72 -5.43
C ALA A 61 0.89 -1.38 -6.81
N HIS A 62 1.64 -0.74 -7.69
CA HIS A 62 2.15 -1.35 -8.91
C HIS A 62 3.59 -1.81 -8.67
N THR A 63 3.83 -3.11 -8.80
CA THR A 63 5.11 -3.74 -8.47
C THR A 63 5.58 -4.62 -9.63
N PHE A 64 6.81 -4.43 -10.07
CA PHE A 64 7.39 -5.16 -11.21
C PHE A 64 8.90 -5.23 -11.09
N PHE A 65 9.50 -6.25 -11.70
CA PHE A 65 10.96 -6.37 -11.77
C PHE A 65 11.52 -5.42 -12.83
N HIS A 66 12.71 -4.89 -12.57
CA HIS A 66 13.40 -3.92 -13.43
C HIS A 66 13.65 -4.41 -14.87
N ASP A 67 13.70 -5.73 -15.07
CA ASP A 67 13.94 -6.40 -16.35
C ASP A 67 12.66 -6.59 -17.18
N GLN A 68 11.48 -6.28 -16.63
CA GLN A 68 10.19 -6.46 -17.31
C GLN A 68 9.88 -5.38 -18.35
N GLY A 69 10.81 -4.46 -18.62
CA GLY A 69 10.68 -3.46 -19.69
C GLY A 69 9.51 -2.47 -19.51
N VAL A 70 9.00 -2.32 -18.29
CA VAL A 70 7.93 -1.37 -17.99
C VAL A 70 8.47 0.06 -18.16
N LYS A 71 7.80 0.85 -19.02
CA LYS A 71 8.18 2.25 -19.26
C LYS A 71 7.76 3.11 -18.08
N ILE A 72 8.74 3.71 -17.41
CA ILE A 72 8.52 4.64 -16.30
C ILE A 72 8.68 6.07 -16.84
N PRO A 73 7.69 6.96 -16.65
CA PRO A 73 7.84 8.38 -17.01
C PRO A 73 9.04 9.00 -16.30
N ALA A 74 9.81 9.83 -16.99
CA ALA A 74 11.00 10.49 -16.41
C ALA A 74 10.67 11.34 -15.17
N SER A 75 9.43 11.78 -15.02
CA SER A 75 8.93 12.54 -13.88
C SER A 75 8.60 11.69 -12.65
N ARG A 76 8.70 10.35 -12.72
CA ARG A 76 8.28 9.45 -11.65
C ARG A 76 9.39 8.50 -11.24
N LEU A 77 9.78 8.58 -9.98
CA LEU A 77 10.68 7.61 -9.34
C LEU A 77 9.86 6.54 -8.60
N PRO A 78 10.38 5.31 -8.42
CA PRO A 78 9.77 4.33 -7.54
C PRO A 78 9.69 4.88 -6.11
N ASP A 79 8.61 4.55 -5.39
CA ASP A 79 8.51 4.91 -3.96
C ASP A 79 9.44 4.02 -3.13
N VAL A 80 9.58 2.76 -3.54
CA VAL A 80 10.50 1.81 -2.91
C VAL A 80 11.17 0.93 -3.97
N VAL A 81 12.45 0.62 -3.75
CA VAL A 81 13.22 -0.36 -4.51
C VAL A 81 13.52 -1.55 -3.61
N MET A 82 12.98 -2.72 -3.93
CA MET A 82 13.14 -3.97 -3.17
C MET A 82 13.99 -4.95 -3.99
N GLY A 83 15.30 -4.92 -3.81
CA GLY A 83 16.23 -5.66 -4.67
C GLY A 83 16.05 -5.26 -6.13
N LEU A 84 15.68 -6.20 -7.00
CA LEU A 84 15.44 -5.97 -8.43
C LEU A 84 14.03 -5.48 -8.76
N LYS A 85 13.19 -5.23 -7.74
CA LYS A 85 11.78 -4.90 -7.91
C LYS A 85 11.51 -3.44 -7.58
N TYR A 86 10.77 -2.77 -8.45
CA TYR A 86 10.25 -1.43 -8.19
C TYR A 86 8.83 -1.51 -7.62
N VAL A 87 8.55 -0.61 -6.68
CA VAL A 87 7.25 -0.45 -6.03
C VAL A 87 6.79 0.99 -6.20
N PHE A 88 5.62 1.15 -6.81
CA PHE A 88 4.92 2.42 -6.91
C PHE A 88 3.61 2.30 -6.15
N LYS A 89 3.52 2.91 -4.97
CA LYS A 89 2.29 2.96 -4.17
C LYS A 89 1.19 3.67 -4.97
N ARG A 90 -0.03 3.15 -4.85
CA ARG A 90 -1.19 3.80 -5.46
C ARG A 90 -1.44 5.15 -4.77
N PRO A 91 -1.81 6.20 -5.52
CA PRO A 91 -2.24 7.46 -4.90
C PRO A 91 -3.32 7.22 -3.84
N PHE A 92 -3.21 7.92 -2.71
CA PHE A 92 -4.11 7.79 -1.54
C PHE A 92 -4.10 6.40 -0.85
N CYS A 93 -3.11 5.55 -1.11
CA CYS A 93 -3.02 4.22 -0.50
C CYS A 93 -3.02 4.26 1.04
N ASP A 94 -2.30 5.20 1.67
CA ASP A 94 -2.24 5.28 3.13
C ASP A 94 -3.57 5.70 3.77
N ASP A 95 -4.30 6.61 3.13
CA ASP A 95 -5.63 7.03 3.59
C ASP A 95 -6.66 5.90 3.39
N PHE A 96 -6.56 5.17 2.28
CA PHE A 96 -7.36 3.98 2.04
C PHE A 96 -7.10 2.90 3.08
N LEU A 97 -5.83 2.57 3.36
CA LEU A 97 -5.47 1.59 4.38
C LEU A 97 -5.99 2.02 5.76
N ARG A 98 -5.80 3.29 6.14
CA ARG A 98 -6.33 3.81 7.41
C ARG A 98 -7.83 3.58 7.52
N PHE A 99 -8.59 3.97 6.51
CA PHE A 99 -10.03 3.71 6.45
C PHE A 99 -10.36 2.22 6.58
N CYS A 100 -9.66 1.36 5.83
CA CYS A 100 -9.86 -0.07 5.88
C CYS A 100 -9.64 -0.64 7.29
N PHE A 101 -8.53 -0.32 7.92
CA PHE A 101 -8.19 -0.81 9.26
C PHE A 101 -9.10 -0.27 10.38
N ASP A 102 -9.68 0.92 10.19
CA ASP A 102 -10.65 1.47 11.14
C ASP A 102 -11.98 0.70 11.08
N ASN A 103 -12.38 0.20 9.90
CA ASN A 103 -13.70 -0.37 9.65
C ASN A 103 -13.74 -1.91 9.55
N PHE A 104 -12.62 -2.56 9.20
CA PHE A 104 -12.57 -3.99 8.87
C PHE A 104 -11.40 -4.70 9.56
N GLU A 105 -11.49 -6.02 9.62
CA GLU A 105 -10.34 -6.90 9.83
C GLU A 105 -9.66 -7.06 8.48
N ILE A 106 -8.36 -6.80 8.41
CA ILE A 106 -7.64 -6.76 7.13
C ILE A 106 -6.75 -7.98 7.02
N ALA A 107 -6.79 -8.63 5.87
CA ALA A 107 -5.82 -9.66 5.50
C ALA A 107 -5.26 -9.40 4.10
N ILE A 108 -4.06 -9.92 3.86
CA ILE A 108 -3.44 -9.91 2.54
C ILE A 108 -3.54 -11.30 1.94
N TRP A 109 -3.90 -11.36 0.66
CA TRP A 109 -3.74 -12.57 -0.13
C TRP A 109 -3.13 -12.19 -1.47
N SER A 110 -1.91 -12.63 -1.76
CA SER A 110 -1.21 -12.34 -2.99
C SER A 110 -0.84 -13.63 -3.74
N SER A 111 -0.79 -13.58 -5.07
CA SER A 111 -0.34 -14.69 -5.91
C SER A 111 1.18 -14.69 -6.14
N ALA A 112 1.93 -13.90 -5.38
CA ALA A 112 3.39 -13.86 -5.43
C ALA A 112 4.01 -14.82 -4.39
N THR A 113 5.31 -15.10 -4.53
CA THR A 113 6.06 -15.90 -3.55
C THR A 113 6.13 -15.21 -2.18
N ARG A 114 6.23 -16.00 -1.09
CA ARG A 114 6.35 -15.49 0.28
C ARG A 114 7.32 -14.31 0.41
N ARG A 115 8.56 -14.48 -0.09
CA ARG A 115 9.61 -13.43 -0.05
C ARG A 115 9.12 -12.12 -0.66
N ASN A 116 8.47 -12.18 -1.81
CA ASN A 116 8.00 -10.99 -2.51
C ASN A 116 6.81 -10.34 -1.79
N VAL A 117 5.92 -11.14 -1.19
CA VAL A 117 4.76 -10.64 -0.47
C VAL A 117 5.18 -9.95 0.82
N VAL A 118 6.06 -10.56 1.62
CA VAL A 118 6.53 -9.97 2.89
C VAL A 118 7.17 -8.61 2.64
N GLY A 119 8.13 -8.52 1.72
CA GLY A 119 8.76 -7.23 1.40
C GLY A 119 7.77 -6.20 0.88
N ALA A 120 6.82 -6.61 0.02
CA ALA A 120 5.80 -5.70 -0.49
C ALA A 120 4.85 -5.19 0.62
N VAL A 121 4.46 -6.04 1.57
CA VAL A 121 3.65 -5.65 2.72
C VAL A 121 4.39 -4.62 3.56
N GLU A 122 5.65 -4.90 3.94
CA GLU A 122 6.46 -3.98 4.74
C GLU A 122 6.58 -2.60 4.08
N CYS A 123 6.85 -2.59 2.76
CA CYS A 123 7.06 -1.34 2.02
C CYS A 123 5.78 -0.55 1.74
N VAL A 124 4.66 -1.24 1.47
CA VAL A 124 3.39 -0.59 1.09
C VAL A 124 2.58 -0.20 2.32
N MET A 125 2.55 -1.06 3.34
CA MET A 125 1.66 -0.94 4.50
C MET A 125 2.36 -0.36 5.73
N GLY A 126 3.70 -0.46 5.84
CA GLY A 126 4.45 0.07 6.97
C GLY A 126 3.89 -0.40 8.31
N ALA A 127 3.62 0.54 9.22
CA ALA A 127 3.07 0.25 10.55
C ALA A 127 1.69 -0.45 10.55
N PHE A 128 0.96 -0.45 9.43
CA PHE A 128 -0.28 -1.21 9.32
C PHE A 128 -0.04 -2.73 9.19
N ALA A 129 1.15 -3.16 8.78
CA ALA A 129 1.48 -4.57 8.58
C ALA A 129 1.28 -5.41 9.86
N ASP A 130 1.65 -4.87 11.02
CA ASP A 130 1.55 -5.55 12.32
C ASP A 130 0.09 -5.78 12.77
N ARG A 131 -0.86 -5.11 12.13
CA ARG A 131 -2.30 -5.21 12.42
C ARG A 131 -3.03 -6.19 11.50
N LEU A 132 -2.32 -6.80 10.55
CA LEU A 132 -2.92 -7.75 9.62
C LEU A 132 -3.34 -9.03 10.33
N LEU A 133 -4.54 -9.52 10.00
CA LEU A 133 -5.03 -10.79 10.51
C LEU A 133 -4.20 -11.95 9.98
N PHE A 134 -3.85 -11.93 8.69
CA PHE A 134 -2.90 -12.85 8.08
C PHE A 134 -2.32 -12.29 6.78
N ILE A 135 -1.21 -12.90 6.35
CA ILE A 135 -0.58 -12.66 5.06
C ILE A 135 -0.46 -14.00 4.33
N TRP A 136 -1.28 -14.18 3.31
CA TRP A 136 -1.24 -15.32 2.39
C TRP A 136 -0.50 -14.96 1.11
N ASP A 137 0.28 -15.92 0.65
CA ASP A 137 1.05 -15.87 -0.58
C ASP A 137 0.56 -16.93 -1.56
N GLN A 138 1.29 -17.15 -2.65
CA GLN A 138 0.92 -18.11 -3.68
C GLN A 138 0.69 -19.53 -3.12
N GLY A 139 1.30 -19.89 -1.99
CA GLY A 139 1.11 -21.20 -1.36
C GLY A 139 -0.34 -21.47 -0.94
N GLN A 140 -1.14 -20.43 -0.71
CA GLN A 140 -2.56 -20.58 -0.39
C GLN A 140 -3.46 -20.44 -1.63
N CYS A 141 -2.96 -19.96 -2.75
CA CYS A 141 -3.70 -19.99 -4.01
C CYS A 141 -3.99 -21.43 -4.45
N THR A 142 -5.03 -21.62 -5.26
CA THR A 142 -5.24 -22.86 -6.00
C THR A 142 -4.58 -22.72 -7.36
N ASP A 143 -3.62 -23.59 -7.64
CA ASP A 143 -3.05 -23.75 -8.98
C ASP A 143 -4.07 -24.46 -9.87
N THR A 144 -4.39 -23.87 -11.01
CA THR A 144 -5.29 -24.49 -11.99
C THR A 144 -4.55 -25.45 -12.93
N GLY A 145 -3.22 -25.49 -12.89
CA GLY A 145 -2.39 -26.21 -13.85
C GLY A 145 -2.24 -25.49 -15.19
N PHE A 146 -2.96 -24.39 -15.40
CA PHE A 146 -2.88 -23.57 -16.61
C PHE A 146 -2.00 -22.34 -16.40
N LYS A 147 -1.69 -21.66 -17.50
CA LYS A 147 -0.92 -20.41 -17.54
C LYS A 147 -1.83 -19.25 -17.91
N THR A 148 -1.49 -18.05 -17.46
CA THR A 148 -2.23 -16.85 -17.84
C THR A 148 -2.05 -16.55 -19.32
N LEU A 149 -3.09 -15.99 -19.96
CA LEU A 149 -3.05 -15.67 -21.38
C LEU A 149 -2.03 -14.57 -21.70
N GLU A 150 -1.85 -13.62 -20.79
CA GLU A 150 -0.98 -12.45 -20.98
C GLU A 150 0.50 -12.81 -20.79
N LYS A 151 0.80 -13.82 -19.97
CA LYS A 151 2.16 -14.23 -19.61
C LYS A 151 2.27 -15.76 -19.54
N LYS A 152 2.89 -16.36 -20.57
CA LYS A 152 2.94 -17.81 -20.80
C LYS A 152 3.64 -18.61 -19.68
N ASP A 153 4.57 -18.00 -18.97
CA ASP A 153 5.29 -18.61 -17.84
C ASP A 153 4.53 -18.48 -16.51
N LYS A 154 3.62 -17.51 -16.41
CA LYS A 154 2.89 -17.20 -15.17
C LYS A 154 1.75 -18.21 -14.93
N PRO A 155 1.78 -18.95 -13.80
CA PRO A 155 0.68 -19.82 -13.40
C PRO A 155 -0.63 -19.04 -13.24
N LEU A 156 -1.74 -19.67 -13.64
CA LEU A 156 -3.08 -19.15 -13.41
C LEU A 156 -3.55 -19.61 -12.03
N PHE A 157 -3.35 -18.74 -11.05
CA PHE A 157 -3.76 -18.94 -9.66
C PHE A 157 -5.13 -18.33 -9.37
N VAL A 158 -5.95 -19.06 -8.63
CA VAL A 158 -7.24 -18.58 -8.11
C VAL A 158 -7.25 -18.54 -6.57
N LYS A 159 -8.00 -17.60 -5.99
CA LYS A 159 -8.11 -17.34 -4.55
C LYS A 159 -9.49 -17.79 -4.06
N GLN A 160 -9.59 -19.03 -3.58
CA GLN A 160 -10.85 -19.63 -3.13
C GLN A 160 -11.16 -19.25 -1.68
N LEU A 161 -12.14 -18.39 -1.45
CA LEU A 161 -12.53 -17.91 -0.12
C LEU A 161 -12.97 -19.03 0.81
N SER A 162 -13.43 -20.17 0.29
CA SER A 162 -13.73 -21.36 1.11
C SER A 162 -12.54 -21.77 1.99
N LYS A 163 -11.30 -21.62 1.51
CA LYS A 163 -10.08 -21.89 2.31
C LYS A 163 -9.96 -20.98 3.53
N VAL A 164 -10.54 -19.78 3.48
CA VAL A 164 -10.51 -18.82 4.60
C VAL A 164 -11.44 -19.27 5.72
N TRP A 165 -12.47 -20.04 5.40
CA TRP A 165 -13.47 -20.51 6.36
C TRP A 165 -13.21 -21.95 6.81
N ASP A 166 -12.25 -22.62 6.17
CA ASP A 166 -11.83 -23.99 6.48
C ASP A 166 -10.83 -24.01 7.66
N GLU A 167 -11.07 -24.90 8.62
CA GLU A 167 -10.32 -25.00 9.87
C GLU A 167 -8.87 -25.43 9.62
N ASP A 168 -8.63 -26.39 8.74
CA ASP A 168 -7.30 -26.97 8.54
C ASP A 168 -6.33 -25.99 7.84
N ALA A 169 -6.86 -25.15 6.95
CA ALA A 169 -6.07 -24.16 6.22
C ALA A 169 -5.65 -22.99 7.13
N ILE A 170 -6.54 -22.55 8.02
CA ILE A 170 -6.29 -21.38 8.87
C ILE A 170 -5.60 -21.76 10.18
N HIS A 171 -5.95 -22.89 10.83
CA HIS A 171 -5.40 -23.25 12.15
C HIS A 171 -3.88 -23.41 12.14
N ASN A 172 -3.31 -23.92 11.04
CA ASN A 172 -1.85 -24.01 10.86
C ASN A 172 -1.18 -22.64 10.69
N SER A 173 -1.94 -21.60 10.32
CA SER A 173 -1.46 -20.25 10.02
C SER A 173 -1.75 -19.24 11.13
N LEU A 174 -2.81 -19.46 11.93
CA LEU A 174 -3.37 -18.50 12.91
C LEU A 174 -3.95 -19.24 14.14
N PRO A 175 -3.14 -19.48 15.19
CA PRO A 175 -3.59 -20.16 16.41
C PRO A 175 -4.76 -19.49 17.13
N GLN A 176 -4.89 -18.16 16.99
CA GLN A 176 -5.98 -17.35 17.57
C GLN A 176 -7.24 -17.25 16.69
N TRP A 177 -7.31 -18.02 15.59
CA TRP A 177 -8.51 -18.04 14.76
C TRP A 177 -9.65 -18.78 15.46
N HIS A 178 -10.84 -18.19 15.45
CA HIS A 178 -12.05 -18.81 16.00
C HIS A 178 -12.97 -19.24 14.85
N ARG A 179 -13.35 -20.52 14.83
CA ARG A 179 -14.32 -21.09 13.89
C ARG A 179 -15.56 -20.21 13.80
N GLY A 180 -16.05 -19.99 12.58
CA GLY A 180 -17.28 -19.25 12.33
C GLY A 180 -17.20 -17.74 12.55
N ARG A 181 -16.00 -17.18 12.81
CA ARG A 181 -15.81 -15.72 12.85
C ARG A 181 -16.08 -15.07 11.50
N PHE A 182 -15.68 -15.74 10.41
CA PHE A 182 -15.91 -15.28 9.05
C PHE A 182 -16.59 -16.34 8.19
N SER A 183 -17.32 -15.88 7.19
CA SER A 183 -18.20 -16.64 6.31
C SER A 183 -18.39 -15.88 4.98
N PRO A 184 -19.12 -16.45 4.00
CA PRO A 184 -19.47 -15.74 2.77
C PRO A 184 -20.17 -14.39 3.00
N THR A 185 -20.95 -14.26 4.09
CA THR A 185 -21.79 -13.07 4.32
C THR A 185 -21.04 -11.90 4.96
N ASN A 186 -19.80 -12.11 5.42
CA ASN A 186 -18.99 -11.08 6.08
C ASN A 186 -17.52 -11.06 5.63
N THR A 187 -17.21 -11.65 4.47
CA THR A 187 -15.86 -11.65 3.87
C THR A 187 -15.92 -11.05 2.47
N LEU A 188 -15.02 -10.13 2.16
CA LEU A 188 -14.85 -9.57 0.83
C LEU A 188 -13.40 -9.73 0.37
N LEU A 189 -13.21 -10.26 -0.84
CA LEU A 189 -11.92 -10.27 -1.54
C LEU A 189 -11.91 -9.15 -2.59
N VAL A 190 -10.87 -8.33 -2.59
CA VAL A 190 -10.64 -7.29 -3.60
C VAL A 190 -9.36 -7.60 -4.35
N ASP A 191 -9.48 -7.78 -5.67
CA ASP A 191 -8.39 -8.17 -6.55
C ASP A 191 -8.51 -7.42 -7.89
N ASP A 192 -7.37 -7.10 -8.52
CA ASP A 192 -7.33 -6.43 -9.81
C ASP A 192 -7.61 -7.37 -10.99
N SER A 193 -7.43 -8.67 -10.78
CA SER A 193 -7.47 -9.70 -11.80
C SER A 193 -8.75 -10.54 -11.67
N PRO A 194 -9.72 -10.42 -12.59
CA PRO A 194 -11.03 -11.08 -12.46
C PRO A 194 -10.95 -12.59 -12.24
N TYR A 195 -10.02 -13.27 -12.92
CA TYR A 195 -9.85 -14.72 -12.78
C TYR A 195 -9.42 -15.14 -11.37
N LYS A 196 -8.74 -14.29 -10.60
CA LYS A 196 -8.30 -14.66 -9.24
C LYS A 196 -9.50 -14.83 -8.30
N ALA A 197 -10.63 -14.17 -8.58
CA ALA A 197 -11.86 -14.26 -7.79
C ALA A 197 -12.94 -15.18 -8.40
N LEU A 198 -12.63 -15.90 -9.50
CA LEU A 198 -13.60 -16.64 -10.32
C LEU A 198 -14.51 -17.60 -9.54
N LEU A 199 -14.04 -18.12 -8.40
CA LEU A 199 -14.76 -19.11 -7.58
C LEU A 199 -15.55 -18.50 -6.43
N ASN A 200 -15.63 -17.17 -6.35
CA ASN A 200 -16.38 -16.44 -5.32
C ASN A 200 -16.92 -15.10 -5.90
N PRO A 201 -17.92 -15.15 -6.78
CA PRO A 201 -18.54 -13.96 -7.38
C PRO A 201 -19.41 -13.17 -6.40
#